data_AF-A0A964BTR6-F1
#
_entry.id   AF-A0A964BTR6-F1
#
_cell.length_a   1.000
_cell.length_b   1.000
_cell.length_c   1.000
_cell.angle_alpha   90.00
_cell.angle_beta   90.00
_cell.angle_gamma   90.00
#
_symmetry.space_group_name_H-M   'P 1'
#
loop_
_entity.id
_entity.type
_entity.pdbx_description
1 polymer ?
#
loop_
_entity_poly.entity_id
_entity_poly.type
_entity_poly.pdbx_seq_one_letter_code
_entity_poly.pdbx_strand_id
1 'polypeptide(L)'
;MSVLAAISVVLLLIVVHEFGHFAAARLQKIRVNRFSIGFGPVLLKYQGSETEYAIRAIPLGGYVGFPDDDPESDVPPDDPNLLRNRPVLDRAIVISAGVIANLIFAYFLLVGQAVTIGFQDINYRPGVLVPQLLSEAESAAAKAGVQPGDIILQIDDLKLGDSADALENLRTTIQRSPDKSLRLTLKRDEKIVNLDVIPEAGQDGKGKIGVMLAPNGDIVRRRAANILEAFTTGANEFQRIVQLTIQGFWQLISNFQENAQQVAGPVAIVAVGAELARNDLSNLFQFGALISINLAVINILPLPALDGGQLAFLTVEGVTGKPLPTKLQDGIMQTGLILLLSLGVFIIVRDTVNLAFFQNLLQ
;
A
#
# COMPACT_ATOMS: atom_id res chain seq x y z
N MET A 1 12.69 17.43 14.50
CA MET A 1 11.49 17.76 13.70
C MET A 1 11.05 16.61 12.80
N SER A 2 11.89 16.08 11.91
CA SER A 2 11.46 15.07 10.92
C SER A 2 11.03 13.71 11.52
N VAL A 3 11.72 13.24 12.57
CA VAL A 3 11.32 12.02 13.31
C VAL A 3 9.96 12.18 13.98
N LEU A 4 9.70 13.35 14.59
CA LEU A 4 8.41 13.65 15.20
C LEU A 4 7.29 13.68 14.15
N ALA A 5 7.54 14.20 12.96
CA ALA A 5 6.58 14.17 11.85
C ALA A 5 6.26 12.73 11.42
N ALA A 6 7.27 11.88 11.26
CA ALA A 6 7.09 10.47 10.91
C ALA A 6 6.28 9.71 11.98
N ILE A 7 6.63 9.88 13.26
CA ILE A 7 5.87 9.30 14.39
C ILE A 7 4.43 9.82 14.39
N SER A 8 4.23 11.11 14.15
CA SER A 8 2.89 11.72 14.13
C SER A 8 2.01 11.12 13.03
N VAL A 9 2.58 10.82 11.85
CA VAL A 9 1.86 10.13 10.78
C VAL A 9 1.43 8.75 11.23
N VAL A 10 2.34 7.94 11.79
CA VAL A 10 2.01 6.58 12.26
C VAL A 10 0.94 6.62 13.36
N LEU A 11 1.03 7.55 14.30
CA LEU A 11 0.03 7.71 15.35
C LEU A 11 -1.33 8.11 14.80
N LEU A 12 -1.37 9.02 13.85
CA LEU A 12 -2.60 9.43 13.20
C LEU A 12 -3.28 8.23 12.52
N LEU A 13 -2.52 7.37 11.85
CA LEU A 13 -3.04 6.18 11.19
C LEU A 13 -3.63 5.16 12.18
N ILE A 14 -2.99 4.97 13.32
CA ILE A 14 -3.54 4.15 14.41
C ILE A 14 -4.86 4.75 14.90
N VAL A 15 -4.90 6.06 15.15
CA VAL A 15 -6.13 6.72 15.62
C VAL A 15 -7.26 6.60 14.60
N VAL A 16 -6.97 6.75 13.31
CA VAL A 16 -7.94 6.57 12.22
C VAL A 16 -8.50 5.15 12.21
N HIS A 17 -7.62 4.16 12.38
CA HIS A 17 -8.00 2.75 12.46
C HIS A 17 -8.95 2.48 13.64
N GLU A 18 -8.55 2.87 14.86
CA GLU A 18 -9.39 2.69 16.05
C GLU A 18 -10.71 3.47 15.93
N PHE A 19 -10.65 4.67 15.35
CA PHE A 19 -11.84 5.48 15.09
C PHE A 19 -12.81 4.78 14.14
N GLY A 20 -12.33 3.98 13.19
CA GLY A 20 -13.16 3.14 12.34
C GLY A 20 -14.05 2.19 13.14
N HIS A 21 -13.45 1.36 14.00
CA HIS A 21 -14.20 0.45 14.88
C HIS A 21 -15.16 1.21 15.80
N PHE A 22 -14.66 2.29 16.43
CA PHE A 22 -15.44 3.12 17.33
C PHE A 22 -16.68 3.70 16.64
N ALA A 23 -16.49 4.34 15.48
CA ALA A 23 -17.57 4.95 14.73
C ALA A 23 -18.59 3.92 14.27
N ALA A 24 -18.15 2.77 13.74
CA ALA A 24 -19.05 1.70 13.30
C ALA A 24 -19.85 1.10 14.47
N ALA A 25 -19.24 0.93 15.64
CA ALA A 25 -19.93 0.47 16.83
C ALA A 25 -20.98 1.49 17.30
N ARG A 26 -20.61 2.77 17.40
CA ARG A 26 -21.52 3.84 17.83
C ARG A 26 -22.71 4.03 16.87
N LEU A 27 -22.47 3.97 15.56
CA LEU A 27 -23.52 4.07 14.54
C LEU A 27 -24.53 2.90 14.64
N GLN A 28 -24.07 1.72 15.04
CA GLN A 28 -24.90 0.54 15.30
C GLN A 28 -25.43 0.48 16.75
N LYS A 29 -25.23 1.54 17.55
CA LYS A 29 -25.62 1.62 18.96
C LYS A 29 -25.05 0.48 19.82
N ILE A 30 -23.87 -0.01 19.46
CA ILE A 30 -23.12 -0.98 20.26
C ILE A 30 -22.38 -0.22 21.36
N ARG A 31 -22.36 -0.79 22.57
CA ARG A 31 -21.67 -0.19 23.72
C ARG A 31 -20.16 -0.29 23.53
N VAL A 32 -19.47 0.81 23.82
CA VAL A 32 -18.01 0.90 23.80
C VAL A 32 -17.57 1.54 25.11
N ASN A 33 -16.81 0.83 25.93
CA ASN A 33 -16.42 1.31 27.25
C ASN A 33 -15.10 2.10 27.21
N ARG A 34 -14.21 1.84 26.24
CA ARG A 34 -12.91 2.51 26.15
C ARG A 34 -12.51 2.84 24.72
N PHE A 35 -11.91 4.00 24.52
CA PHE A 35 -11.18 4.37 23.32
C PHE A 35 -9.78 4.82 23.76
N SER A 36 -8.78 3.97 23.52
CA SER A 36 -7.42 4.20 24.03
C SER A 36 -6.41 4.32 22.90
N ILE A 37 -5.57 5.35 22.99
CA ILE A 37 -4.42 5.54 22.11
C ILE A 37 -3.17 5.15 22.89
N GLY A 38 -2.44 4.18 22.38
CA GLY A 38 -1.24 3.61 22.98
C GLY A 38 -1.52 2.47 23.98
N PHE A 39 -0.44 1.98 24.57
CA PHE A 39 -0.41 0.91 25.58
C PHE A 39 0.32 1.35 26.86
N GLY A 40 0.21 0.55 27.93
CA GLY A 40 0.90 0.79 29.20
C GLY A 40 0.17 1.77 30.13
N PRO A 41 0.87 2.47 31.04
CA PRO A 41 0.23 3.34 32.02
C PRO A 41 -0.48 4.52 31.35
N VAL A 42 -1.63 4.90 31.93
CA VAL A 42 -2.45 6.01 31.47
C VAL A 42 -1.76 7.34 31.80
N LEU A 43 -1.54 8.17 30.78
CA LEU A 43 -1.00 9.53 30.96
C LEU A 43 -2.12 10.54 31.15
N LEU A 44 -3.16 10.43 30.31
CA LEU A 44 -4.32 11.30 30.33
C LEU A 44 -5.57 10.44 30.14
N LYS A 45 -6.61 10.71 30.92
CA LYS A 45 -7.92 10.09 30.75
C LYS A 45 -9.04 11.10 30.87
N TYR A 46 -10.11 10.85 30.14
CA TYR A 46 -11.35 11.60 30.19
C TYR A 46 -12.53 10.62 30.17
N GLN A 47 -13.35 10.63 31.22
CA GLN A 47 -14.53 9.79 31.29
C GLN A 47 -15.71 10.50 30.61
N GLY A 48 -16.13 10.00 29.46
CA GLY A 48 -17.37 10.41 28.82
C GLY A 48 -18.60 9.77 29.46
N SER A 49 -19.78 9.96 28.87
CA SER A 49 -21.04 9.39 29.36
C SER A 49 -21.05 7.86 29.35
N GLU A 50 -20.42 7.25 28.34
CA GLU A 50 -20.41 5.80 28.13
C GLU A 50 -19.01 5.24 27.85
N THR A 51 -18.06 6.10 27.45
CA THR A 51 -16.74 5.70 26.96
C THR A 51 -15.65 6.48 27.69
N GLU A 52 -14.66 5.77 28.22
CA GLU A 52 -13.40 6.34 28.71
C GLU A 52 -12.46 6.60 27.52
N TYR A 53 -11.99 7.83 27.37
CA TYR A 53 -10.97 8.21 26.40
C TYR A 53 -9.62 8.29 27.11
N ALA A 54 -8.62 7.54 26.64
CA ALA A 54 -7.31 7.48 27.29
C ALA A 54 -6.15 7.66 26.30
N ILE A 55 -5.11 8.37 26.75
CA ILE A 55 -3.80 8.42 26.10
C ILE A 55 -2.80 7.74 27.03
N ARG A 56 -2.06 6.77 26.51
CA ARG A 56 -1.12 5.94 27.28
C ARG A 56 0.32 6.18 26.88
N ALA A 57 1.25 5.75 27.73
CA ALA A 57 2.67 6.08 27.62
C ALA A 57 3.37 5.49 26.38
N ILE A 58 2.94 4.33 25.89
CA ILE A 58 3.59 3.66 24.75
C ILE A 58 2.76 3.94 23.48
N PRO A 59 3.26 4.77 22.55
CA PRO A 59 2.51 5.21 21.38
C PRO A 59 2.63 4.19 20.22
N LEU A 60 2.46 2.89 20.52
CA LEU A 60 2.66 1.79 19.55
C LEU A 60 1.38 0.96 19.40
N GLY A 61 0.26 1.63 19.11
CA GLY A 61 -1.04 1.00 18.85
C GLY A 61 -2.16 1.75 19.55
N GLY A 62 -3.34 1.14 19.58
CA GLY A 62 -4.54 1.61 20.25
C GLY A 62 -5.49 0.44 20.41
N TYR A 63 -6.61 0.68 21.07
CA TYR A 63 -7.71 -0.28 21.06
C TYR A 63 -9.03 0.39 21.37
N VAL A 64 -10.09 -0.17 20.80
CA VAL A 64 -11.49 0.05 21.19
C VAL A 64 -11.91 -1.07 22.14
N GLY A 65 -12.19 -0.72 23.39
CA GLY A 65 -12.66 -1.65 24.40
C GLY A 65 -14.17 -1.85 24.32
N PHE A 66 -14.59 -3.11 24.31
CA PHE A 66 -15.98 -3.49 24.46
C PHE A 66 -16.23 -3.99 25.89
N PRO A 67 -17.45 -3.79 26.45
CA PRO A 67 -17.83 -4.38 27.73
C PRO A 67 -17.76 -5.92 27.72
N ASP A 68 -17.70 -6.51 26.52
CA ASP A 68 -17.60 -7.95 26.34
C ASP A 68 -16.31 -8.56 26.92
N ASP A 69 -15.23 -7.81 26.87
CA ASP A 69 -13.88 -8.24 27.27
C ASP A 69 -13.48 -7.76 28.67
N ASP A 70 -14.39 -7.05 29.36
CA ASP A 70 -14.15 -6.49 30.69
C ASP A 70 -14.82 -7.35 31.77
N PRO A 71 -14.07 -8.13 32.55
CA PRO A 71 -14.62 -8.99 33.60
C PRO A 71 -15.23 -8.18 34.76
N GLU A 72 -14.92 -6.88 34.87
CA GLU A 72 -15.50 -5.96 35.85
C GLU A 72 -16.65 -5.12 35.28
N SER A 73 -17.14 -5.45 34.08
CA SER A 73 -18.26 -4.75 33.45
C SER A 73 -19.57 -4.94 34.23
N ASP A 74 -20.21 -3.82 34.60
CA ASP A 74 -21.55 -3.80 35.20
C ASP A 74 -22.69 -4.04 34.17
N VAL A 75 -22.36 -4.22 32.88
CA VAL A 75 -23.36 -4.42 31.82
C VAL A 75 -23.90 -5.86 31.86
N PRO A 76 -25.23 -6.07 31.88
CA PRO A 76 -25.81 -7.40 31.84
C PRO A 76 -25.35 -8.22 30.62
N PRO A 77 -24.96 -9.50 30.77
CA PRO A 77 -24.48 -10.32 29.66
C PRO A 77 -25.49 -10.52 28.51
N ASP A 78 -26.78 -10.31 28.78
CA ASP A 78 -27.88 -10.41 27.83
C ASP A 78 -28.26 -9.07 27.17
N ASP A 79 -27.53 -7.97 27.46
CA ASP A 79 -27.80 -6.67 26.83
C ASP A 79 -27.64 -6.79 25.30
N PRO A 80 -28.67 -6.44 24.50
CA PRO A 80 -28.66 -6.59 23.04
C PRO A 80 -27.66 -5.64 22.35
N ASN A 81 -27.11 -4.66 23.06
CA ASN A 81 -26.13 -3.71 22.57
C ASN A 81 -24.68 -4.13 22.86
N LEU A 82 -24.46 -5.30 23.44
CA LEU A 82 -23.15 -5.94 23.48
C LEU A 82 -22.73 -6.45 22.10
N LEU A 83 -21.46 -6.35 21.75
CA LEU A 83 -20.96 -6.76 20.45
C LEU A 83 -21.20 -8.26 20.24
N ARG A 84 -20.96 -9.09 21.28
CA ARG A 84 -21.16 -10.54 21.20
C ARG A 84 -22.60 -10.95 20.87
N ASN A 85 -23.59 -10.14 21.27
CA ASN A 85 -25.02 -10.42 21.11
C ASN A 85 -25.57 -9.93 19.77
N ARG A 86 -24.76 -9.22 18.97
CA ARG A 86 -25.17 -8.73 17.65
C ARG A 86 -25.12 -9.82 16.57
N PRO A 87 -25.94 -9.69 15.51
CA PRO A 87 -25.83 -10.52 14.32
C PRO A 87 -24.39 -10.56 13.76
N VAL A 88 -24.03 -11.66 13.09
CA VAL A 88 -22.70 -11.86 12.51
C VAL A 88 -22.29 -10.70 11.59
N LEU A 89 -23.21 -10.19 10.78
CA LEU A 89 -22.94 -9.09 9.85
C LEU A 89 -22.63 -7.78 10.60
N ASP A 90 -23.38 -7.44 11.63
CA ASP A 90 -23.16 -6.24 12.44
C ASP A 90 -21.78 -6.28 13.12
N ARG A 91 -21.41 -7.45 13.67
CA ARG A 91 -20.06 -7.67 14.23
C ARG A 91 -18.99 -7.55 13.15
N ALA A 92 -19.20 -8.16 11.99
CA ALA A 92 -18.26 -8.08 10.87
C ALA A 92 -18.06 -6.64 10.37
N ILE A 93 -19.12 -5.82 10.36
CA ILE A 93 -19.02 -4.38 10.02
C ILE A 93 -18.14 -3.66 11.04
N VAL A 94 -18.34 -3.87 12.35
CA VAL A 94 -17.51 -3.22 13.38
C VAL A 94 -16.06 -3.65 13.26
N ILE A 95 -15.79 -4.96 13.11
CA ILE A 95 -14.43 -5.49 13.06
C ILE A 95 -13.72 -5.09 11.76
N SER A 96 -14.40 -5.02 10.63
CA SER A 96 -13.77 -4.56 9.38
C SER A 96 -13.64 -3.03 9.27
N ALA A 97 -14.33 -2.27 10.12
CA ALA A 97 -14.38 -0.82 10.00
C ALA A 97 -13.03 -0.13 10.19
N GLY A 98 -12.13 -0.65 11.04
CA GLY A 98 -10.78 -0.09 11.17
C GLY A 98 -9.95 -0.25 9.91
N VAL A 99 -10.01 -1.42 9.27
CA VAL A 99 -9.36 -1.69 7.97
C VAL A 99 -9.91 -0.75 6.90
N ILE A 100 -11.24 -0.64 6.81
CA ILE A 100 -11.92 0.22 5.84
C ILE A 100 -11.57 1.70 6.07
N ALA A 101 -11.52 2.15 7.33
CA ALA A 101 -11.15 3.53 7.67
C ALA A 101 -9.74 3.88 7.18
N ASN A 102 -8.77 2.97 7.34
CA ASN A 102 -7.42 3.18 6.83
C ASN A 102 -7.36 3.23 5.31
N LEU A 103 -8.13 2.40 4.60
CA LEU A 103 -8.20 2.45 3.13
C LEU A 103 -8.83 3.77 2.64
N ILE A 104 -9.92 4.19 3.28
CA ILE A 104 -10.58 5.48 2.99
C ILE A 104 -9.62 6.64 3.26
N PHE A 105 -8.92 6.62 4.40
CA PHE A 105 -7.98 7.67 4.75
C PHE A 105 -6.79 7.73 3.79
N ALA A 106 -6.25 6.57 3.37
CA ALA A 106 -5.19 6.51 2.37
C ALA A 106 -5.63 7.14 1.03
N TYR A 107 -6.84 6.81 0.58
CA TYR A 107 -7.41 7.40 -0.62
C TYR A 107 -7.50 8.93 -0.52
N PHE A 108 -8.05 9.45 0.58
CA PHE A 108 -8.17 10.89 0.77
C PHE A 108 -6.83 11.61 1.00
N LEU A 109 -5.80 10.94 1.53
CA LEU A 109 -4.44 11.48 1.55
C LEU A 109 -3.94 11.73 0.12
N LEU A 110 -4.15 10.78 -0.80
CA LEU A 110 -3.71 10.90 -2.19
C LEU A 110 -4.51 11.94 -2.97
N VAL A 111 -5.83 12.03 -2.73
CA VAL A 111 -6.66 13.12 -3.28
C VAL A 111 -6.19 14.48 -2.75
N GLY A 112 -5.94 14.58 -1.44
CA GLY A 112 -5.41 15.79 -0.81
C GLY A 112 -4.05 16.19 -1.36
N GLN A 113 -3.17 15.23 -1.62
CA GLN A 113 -1.90 15.45 -2.30
C GLN A 113 -2.11 16.01 -3.71
N ALA A 114 -2.99 15.41 -4.52
CA ALA A 114 -3.25 15.85 -5.89
C ALA A 114 -3.78 17.29 -5.97
N VAL A 115 -4.59 17.72 -4.99
CA VAL A 115 -5.11 19.09 -4.90
C VAL A 115 -4.04 20.10 -4.43
N THR A 116 -3.30 19.77 -3.38
CA THR A 116 -2.46 20.75 -2.66
C THR A 116 -1.05 20.86 -3.22
N ILE A 117 -0.40 19.72 -3.44
CA ILE A 117 0.99 19.62 -3.89
C ILE A 117 1.01 19.35 -5.38
N GLY A 118 0.16 18.43 -5.82
CA GLY A 118 0.16 17.85 -7.15
C GLY A 118 0.77 16.46 -7.18
N PHE A 119 0.80 15.90 -8.38
CA PHE A 119 1.29 14.58 -8.70
C PHE A 119 2.34 14.64 -9.80
N GLN A 120 3.11 13.58 -9.94
CA GLN A 120 4.00 13.42 -11.09
C GLN A 120 3.15 13.10 -12.32
N ASP A 121 3.27 13.92 -13.34
CA ASP A 121 2.68 13.71 -14.64
C ASP A 121 3.78 13.75 -15.70
N ILE A 122 3.50 13.19 -16.87
CA ILE A 122 4.43 13.22 -17.99
C ILE A 122 3.87 14.22 -18.99
N ASN A 123 4.65 15.26 -19.29
CA ASN A 123 4.34 16.11 -20.42
C ASN A 123 4.77 15.38 -21.70
N TYR A 124 3.86 14.56 -22.21
CA TYR A 124 4.11 13.71 -23.36
C TYR A 124 4.46 14.56 -24.59
N ARG A 125 5.44 14.06 -25.34
CA ARG A 125 5.84 14.53 -26.65
C ARG A 125 5.58 13.39 -27.64
N PRO A 126 5.39 13.68 -28.93
CA PRO A 126 5.11 12.64 -29.91
C PRO A 126 6.17 11.53 -29.91
N GLY A 127 5.70 10.28 -29.91
CA GLY A 127 6.54 9.09 -30.03
C GLY A 127 6.96 8.43 -28.72
N VAL A 128 7.82 7.43 -28.84
CA VAL A 128 8.31 6.60 -27.72
C VAL A 128 9.83 6.61 -27.73
N LEU A 129 10.44 6.92 -26.59
CA LEU A 129 11.89 6.94 -26.42
C LEU A 129 12.43 5.52 -26.29
N VAL A 130 13.59 5.27 -26.90
CA VAL A 130 14.41 4.07 -26.70
C VAL A 130 15.61 4.43 -25.82
N PRO A 131 15.56 4.25 -24.48
CA PRO A 131 16.67 4.65 -23.62
C PRO A 131 17.86 3.70 -23.72
N GLN A 132 17.59 2.41 -23.98
CA GLN A 132 18.61 1.36 -23.98
C GLN A 132 18.17 0.15 -24.82
N LEU A 133 19.16 -0.57 -25.37
CA LEU A 133 18.98 -1.89 -25.97
C LEU A 133 19.30 -2.98 -24.93
N LEU A 134 18.47 -4.02 -24.84
CA LEU A 134 18.65 -5.11 -23.86
C LEU A 134 19.86 -5.98 -24.21
N SER A 135 20.17 -6.13 -25.50
CA SER A 135 21.36 -6.82 -26.02
C SER A 135 21.88 -6.06 -27.23
N GLU A 136 22.85 -5.16 -27.02
CA GLU A 136 23.40 -4.29 -28.07
C GLU A 136 24.01 -5.06 -29.25
N ALA A 137 24.48 -6.30 -29.04
CA ALA A 137 25.13 -7.09 -30.09
C ALA A 137 24.20 -8.04 -30.87
N GLU A 138 23.01 -8.37 -30.36
CA GLU A 138 22.20 -9.47 -30.91
C GLU A 138 20.70 -9.19 -31.06
N SER A 139 20.19 -8.10 -30.49
CA SER A 139 18.76 -7.78 -30.57
C SER A 139 18.31 -7.45 -32.00
N ALA A 140 17.06 -7.79 -32.34
CA ALA A 140 16.49 -7.44 -33.64
C ALA A 140 16.52 -5.92 -33.91
N ALA A 141 16.32 -5.10 -32.88
CA ALA A 141 16.45 -3.66 -32.99
C ALA A 141 17.89 -3.21 -33.29
N ALA A 142 18.90 -3.81 -32.67
CA ALA A 142 20.30 -3.54 -33.00
C ALA A 142 20.63 -3.95 -34.45
N LYS A 143 20.16 -5.13 -34.90
CA LYS A 143 20.32 -5.59 -36.30
C LYS A 143 19.66 -4.65 -37.30
N ALA A 144 18.51 -4.08 -36.94
CA ALA A 144 17.80 -3.08 -37.74
C ALA A 144 18.46 -1.69 -37.70
N GLY A 145 19.39 -1.46 -36.78
CA GLY A 145 20.12 -0.20 -36.65
C GLY A 145 19.48 0.83 -35.72
N VAL A 146 18.56 0.41 -34.84
CA VAL A 146 18.01 1.25 -33.76
C VAL A 146 19.11 1.57 -32.74
N GLN A 147 19.16 2.80 -32.25
CA GLN A 147 20.16 3.27 -31.31
C GLN A 147 19.52 3.81 -30.03
N PRO A 148 20.21 3.72 -28.87
CA PRO A 148 19.81 4.45 -27.67
C PRO A 148 19.66 5.95 -27.96
N GLY A 149 18.57 6.55 -27.48
CA GLY A 149 18.20 7.95 -27.74
C GLY A 149 17.24 8.14 -28.92
N ASP A 150 17.00 7.13 -29.75
CA ASP A 150 16.02 7.21 -30.83
C ASP A 150 14.60 7.39 -30.26
N ILE A 151 13.78 8.21 -30.94
CA ILE A 151 12.37 8.40 -30.64
C ILE A 151 11.54 7.77 -31.77
N ILE A 152 10.81 6.69 -31.48
CA ILE A 152 9.92 6.04 -32.44
C ILE A 152 8.66 6.90 -32.59
N LEU A 153 8.45 7.48 -33.78
CA LEU A 153 7.30 8.34 -34.09
C LEU A 153 6.15 7.58 -34.77
N GLN A 154 6.46 6.48 -35.46
CA GLN A 154 5.48 5.70 -36.22
C GLN A 154 5.94 4.25 -36.33
N ILE A 155 4.98 3.32 -36.30
CA ILE A 155 5.17 1.90 -36.62
C ILE A 155 4.15 1.48 -37.67
N ASP A 156 4.63 1.04 -38.84
CA ASP A 156 3.84 0.85 -40.06
C ASP A 156 2.99 2.09 -40.37
N ASP A 157 1.65 1.97 -40.36
CA ASP A 157 0.71 3.08 -40.58
C ASP A 157 0.27 3.76 -39.27
N LEU A 158 0.69 3.25 -38.11
CA LEU A 158 0.28 3.73 -36.81
C LEU A 158 1.23 4.84 -36.30
N LYS A 159 0.77 6.09 -36.35
CA LYS A 159 1.47 7.23 -35.75
C LYS A 159 1.33 7.22 -34.23
N LEU A 160 2.44 7.42 -33.55
CA LEU A 160 2.53 7.48 -32.10
C LEU A 160 2.41 8.94 -31.65
N GLY A 161 1.29 9.26 -31.02
CA GLY A 161 0.97 10.60 -30.54
C GLY A 161 1.72 10.99 -29.26
N ASP A 162 1.29 12.09 -28.66
CA ASP A 162 1.73 12.67 -27.39
C ASP A 162 0.86 12.20 -26.23
N SER A 163 0.66 10.87 -26.10
CA SER A 163 -0.14 10.29 -25.01
C SER A 163 0.49 9.03 -24.44
N ALA A 164 0.02 8.63 -23.25
CA ALA A 164 0.40 7.37 -22.62
C ALA A 164 0.17 6.15 -23.52
N ASP A 165 -0.84 6.20 -24.40
CA ASP A 165 -1.21 5.10 -25.29
C ASP A 165 -0.14 4.80 -26.33
N ALA A 166 0.71 5.77 -26.69
CA ALA A 166 1.78 5.59 -27.67
C ALA A 166 2.70 4.42 -27.29
N LEU A 167 3.07 4.33 -26.01
CA LEU A 167 3.93 3.27 -25.49
C LEU A 167 3.25 1.90 -25.60
N GLU A 168 2.00 1.79 -25.15
CA GLU A 168 1.28 0.51 -25.15
C GLU A 168 0.90 0.06 -26.55
N ASN A 169 0.54 0.99 -27.43
CA ASN A 169 0.27 0.73 -28.84
C ASN A 169 1.51 0.19 -29.55
N LEU A 170 2.67 0.83 -29.37
CA LEU A 170 3.93 0.34 -29.92
C LEU A 170 4.28 -1.06 -29.37
N ARG A 171 4.21 -1.24 -28.05
CA ARG A 171 4.51 -2.52 -27.39
C ARG A 171 3.61 -3.63 -27.90
N THR A 172 2.31 -3.38 -28.00
CA THR A 172 1.31 -4.36 -28.44
C THR A 172 1.49 -4.73 -29.91
N THR A 173 1.78 -3.75 -30.78
CA THR A 173 2.03 -3.99 -32.21
C THR A 173 3.27 -4.88 -32.41
N ILE A 174 4.36 -4.61 -31.69
CA ILE A 174 5.56 -5.46 -31.71
C ILE A 174 5.25 -6.88 -31.23
N GLN A 175 4.53 -7.01 -30.10
CA GLN A 175 4.20 -8.32 -29.52
C GLN A 175 3.31 -9.18 -30.41
N ARG A 176 2.43 -8.58 -31.22
CA ARG A 176 1.49 -9.26 -32.11
C ARG A 176 2.05 -9.62 -33.49
N SER A 177 3.28 -9.17 -33.79
CA SER A 177 3.91 -9.34 -35.09
C SER A 177 5.25 -10.09 -35.03
N PRO A 178 5.31 -11.28 -34.40
CA PRO A 178 6.52 -12.09 -34.47
C PRO A 178 6.82 -12.47 -35.93
N ASP A 179 8.10 -12.43 -36.29
CA ASP A 179 8.64 -12.82 -37.60
C ASP A 179 8.08 -12.02 -38.79
N LYS A 180 7.42 -10.88 -38.53
CA LYS A 180 6.90 -9.95 -39.54
C LYS A 180 7.73 -8.68 -39.56
N SER A 181 8.13 -8.23 -40.74
CA SER A 181 8.81 -6.94 -40.89
C SER A 181 7.87 -5.80 -40.53
N LEU A 182 8.29 -4.95 -39.59
CA LEU A 182 7.61 -3.74 -39.15
C LEU A 182 8.45 -2.54 -39.52
N ARG A 183 7.84 -1.54 -40.14
CA ARG A 183 8.51 -0.32 -40.55
C ARG A 183 8.46 0.71 -39.42
N LEU A 184 9.61 1.04 -38.84
CA LEU A 184 9.74 2.09 -37.83
C LEU A 184 10.16 3.40 -38.46
N THR A 185 9.46 4.48 -38.14
CA THR A 185 9.93 5.86 -38.38
C THR A 185 10.44 6.42 -37.06
N LEU A 186 11.73 6.73 -37.02
CA LEU A 186 12.45 7.20 -35.84
C LEU A 186 12.89 8.64 -36.03
N LYS A 187 12.91 9.42 -34.96
CA LYS A 187 13.67 10.67 -34.85
C LYS A 187 14.98 10.36 -34.13
N ARG A 188 16.10 10.50 -34.84
CA ARG A 188 17.46 10.43 -34.32
C ARG A 188 18.07 11.81 -34.38
N ASP A 189 18.36 12.40 -33.23
CA ASP A 189 18.67 13.84 -33.11
C ASP A 189 17.56 14.67 -33.77
N GLU A 190 17.86 15.39 -34.85
CA GLU A 190 16.89 16.17 -35.64
C GLU A 190 16.54 15.54 -37.00
N LYS A 191 16.96 14.29 -37.24
CA LYS A 191 16.73 13.59 -38.51
C LYS A 191 15.68 12.51 -38.37
N ILE A 192 14.87 12.35 -39.42
CA ILE A 192 13.94 11.23 -39.55
C ILE A 192 14.65 10.07 -40.24
N VAL A 193 14.63 8.90 -39.61
CA VAL A 193 15.22 7.65 -40.12
C VAL A 193 14.11 6.60 -40.21
N ASN A 194 14.02 5.90 -41.33
CA ASN A 194 13.11 4.77 -41.50
C ASN A 194 13.90 3.47 -41.47
N LEU A 195 13.56 2.55 -40.57
CA LEU A 195 14.20 1.25 -40.41
C LEU A 195 13.15 0.15 -40.42
N ASP A 196 13.49 -0.99 -41.02
CA ASP A 196 12.66 -2.19 -40.96
C ASP A 196 13.20 -3.12 -39.87
N VAL A 197 12.36 -3.46 -38.90
CA VAL A 197 12.69 -4.37 -37.81
C VAL A 197 11.83 -5.62 -37.89
N ILE A 198 12.43 -6.79 -37.65
CA ILE A 198 11.70 -8.07 -37.60
C ILE A 198 11.71 -8.53 -36.15
N PRO A 199 10.60 -8.45 -35.40
CA PRO A 199 10.53 -8.95 -34.03
C PRO A 199 10.78 -10.46 -33.98
N GLU A 200 11.66 -10.88 -33.09
CA GLU A 200 11.95 -12.29 -32.86
C GLU A 200 10.89 -12.87 -31.89
N ALA A 201 10.42 -14.09 -32.16
CA ALA A 201 9.46 -14.76 -31.28
C ALA A 201 10.11 -15.11 -29.92
N GLY A 202 9.58 -14.55 -28.83
CA GLY A 202 9.95 -14.92 -27.47
C GLY A 202 9.44 -16.30 -27.07
N GLN A 203 9.93 -16.84 -25.95
CA GLN A 203 9.45 -18.12 -25.37
C GLN A 203 7.94 -18.11 -25.07
N ASP A 204 7.35 -16.92 -24.91
CA ASP A 204 5.92 -16.67 -24.70
C ASP A 204 5.13 -16.52 -26.02
N GLY A 205 5.75 -16.75 -27.18
CA GLY A 205 5.15 -16.61 -28.51
C GLY A 205 4.91 -15.16 -28.94
N LYS A 206 5.29 -14.18 -28.11
CA LYS A 206 5.16 -12.75 -28.42
C LYS A 206 6.42 -12.23 -29.11
N GLY A 207 6.23 -11.35 -30.09
CA GLY A 207 7.34 -10.67 -30.77
C GLY A 207 8.12 -9.76 -29.81
N LYS A 208 9.46 -9.78 -29.91
CA LYS A 208 10.36 -8.92 -29.14
C LYS A 208 11.45 -8.36 -30.06
N ILE A 209 11.74 -7.08 -29.91
CA ILE A 209 12.83 -6.43 -30.66
C ILE A 209 14.07 -6.13 -29.79
N GLY A 210 14.01 -6.43 -28.49
CA GLY A 210 15.15 -6.28 -27.58
C GLY A 210 15.49 -4.83 -27.20
N VAL A 211 14.48 -3.96 -27.07
CA VAL A 211 14.65 -2.58 -26.60
C VAL A 211 13.93 -2.36 -25.28
N MET A 212 14.47 -1.45 -24.45
CA MET A 212 13.71 -0.82 -23.39
C MET A 212 12.93 0.35 -24.00
N LEU A 213 11.64 0.46 -23.68
CA LEU A 213 10.79 1.55 -24.15
C LEU A 213 10.41 2.45 -22.97
N ALA A 214 10.44 3.75 -23.18
CA ALA A 214 9.99 4.75 -22.21
C ALA A 214 9.10 5.80 -22.88
N PRO A 215 8.16 6.41 -22.15
CA PRO A 215 7.43 7.58 -22.64
C PRO A 215 8.39 8.68 -23.13
N ASN A 216 8.11 9.28 -24.27
CA ASN A 216 8.82 10.48 -24.70
C ASN A 216 8.19 11.69 -24.01
N GLY A 217 8.88 12.30 -23.04
CA GLY A 217 8.36 13.46 -22.32
C GLY A 217 9.14 13.76 -21.06
N ASP A 218 8.86 14.90 -20.45
CA ASP A 218 9.47 15.30 -19.18
C ASP A 218 8.53 14.97 -18.02
N ILE A 219 9.10 14.45 -16.93
CA ILE A 219 8.36 14.29 -15.68
C ILE A 219 8.18 15.67 -15.07
N VAL A 220 6.94 16.13 -15.01
CA VAL A 220 6.54 17.41 -14.43
C VAL A 220 5.69 17.16 -13.20
N ARG A 221 5.79 18.02 -12.19
CA ARG A 221 4.80 18.05 -11.11
C ARG A 221 3.73 19.06 -11.46
N ARG A 222 2.47 18.62 -11.46
CA ARG A 222 1.33 19.53 -11.57
C ARG A 222 0.22 19.19 -10.60
N ARG A 223 -0.53 20.22 -10.23
CA ARG A 223 -1.75 20.07 -9.43
C ARG A 223 -2.90 19.60 -10.31
N ALA A 224 -3.88 18.93 -9.69
CA ALA A 224 -5.11 18.61 -10.36
C ALA A 224 -5.81 19.90 -10.84
N ALA A 225 -6.23 19.92 -12.09
CA ALA A 225 -6.90 21.06 -12.71
C ALA A 225 -8.33 21.24 -12.18
N ASN A 226 -8.95 20.16 -11.72
CA ASN A 226 -10.29 20.17 -11.14
C ASN A 226 -10.45 19.05 -10.09
N ILE A 227 -11.58 19.09 -9.37
CA ILE A 227 -11.88 18.13 -8.31
C ILE A 227 -11.98 16.71 -8.88
N LEU A 228 -12.63 16.52 -10.04
CA LEU A 228 -12.79 15.20 -10.62
C LEU A 228 -11.43 14.56 -10.91
N GLU A 229 -10.50 15.32 -11.48
CA GLU A 229 -9.13 14.87 -11.73
C GLU A 229 -8.40 14.51 -10.44
N ALA A 230 -8.59 15.26 -9.35
CA ALA A 230 -7.99 14.92 -8.07
C ALA A 230 -8.48 13.56 -7.54
N PHE A 231 -9.79 13.28 -7.67
CA PHE A 231 -10.39 12.01 -7.27
C PHE A 231 -9.95 10.85 -8.17
N THR A 232 -9.87 11.06 -9.48
CA THR A 232 -9.43 10.02 -10.43
C THR A 232 -7.93 9.73 -10.28
N THR A 233 -7.10 10.75 -10.19
CA THR A 233 -5.66 10.58 -9.95
C THR A 233 -5.41 9.93 -8.58
N GLY A 234 -6.11 10.37 -7.53
CA GLY A 234 -6.07 9.73 -6.22
C GLY A 234 -6.48 8.26 -6.28
N ALA A 235 -7.48 7.91 -7.10
CA ALA A 235 -7.93 6.52 -7.27
C ALA A 235 -6.91 5.66 -8.01
N ASN A 236 -6.32 6.19 -9.08
CA ASN A 236 -5.28 5.51 -9.85
C ASN A 236 -4.04 5.24 -8.98
N GLU A 237 -3.59 6.23 -8.22
CA GLU A 237 -2.46 6.07 -7.29
C GLU A 237 -2.80 5.12 -6.14
N PHE A 238 -4.01 5.21 -5.58
CA PHE A 238 -4.48 4.29 -4.55
C PHE A 238 -4.46 2.84 -5.06
N GLN A 239 -5.04 2.60 -6.23
CA GLN A 239 -5.06 1.28 -6.86
C GLN A 239 -3.64 0.77 -7.14
N ARG A 240 -2.75 1.64 -7.65
CA ARG A 240 -1.34 1.29 -7.88
C ARG A 240 -0.65 0.86 -6.59
N ILE A 241 -0.79 1.62 -5.50
CA ILE A 241 -0.18 1.30 -4.21
C ILE A 241 -0.77 0.00 -3.65
N VAL A 242 -2.09 -0.18 -3.69
CA VAL A 242 -2.74 -1.43 -3.25
C VAL A 242 -2.21 -2.63 -4.02
N GLN A 243 -2.09 -2.53 -5.36
CA GLN A 243 -1.54 -3.59 -6.19
C GLN A 243 -0.09 -3.91 -5.82
N LEU A 244 0.76 -2.89 -5.66
CA LEU A 244 2.15 -3.07 -5.27
C LEU A 244 2.27 -3.69 -3.87
N THR A 245 1.44 -3.25 -2.93
CA THR A 245 1.39 -3.82 -1.58
C THR A 245 1.02 -5.31 -1.63
N ILE A 246 -0.07 -5.67 -2.32
CA ILE A 246 -0.50 -7.07 -2.46
C ILE A 246 0.58 -7.91 -3.14
N GLN A 247 1.21 -7.40 -4.20
CA GLN A 247 2.32 -8.07 -4.88
C GLN A 247 3.53 -8.27 -3.97
N GLY A 248 3.89 -7.27 -3.16
CA GLY A 248 4.98 -7.36 -2.19
C GLY A 248 4.71 -8.41 -1.13
N PHE A 249 3.49 -8.46 -0.57
CA PHE A 249 3.08 -9.53 0.35
C PHE A 249 3.10 -10.91 -0.32
N TRP A 250 2.64 -11.01 -1.57
CA TRP A 250 2.68 -12.26 -2.32
C TRP A 250 4.12 -12.75 -2.53
N GLN A 251 5.04 -11.86 -2.93
CA GLN A 251 6.46 -12.17 -3.09
C GLN A 251 7.13 -12.59 -1.76
N LEU A 252 6.74 -11.96 -0.66
CA LEU A 252 7.21 -12.33 0.67
C LEU A 252 6.80 -13.75 1.04
N ILE A 253 5.60 -14.17 0.68
CA ILE A 253 5.11 -15.54 0.96
C ILE A 253 5.72 -16.55 -0.03
N SER A 254 5.79 -16.21 -1.32
CA SER A 254 6.30 -17.14 -2.34
C SER A 254 7.82 -17.34 -2.27
N ASN A 255 8.57 -16.27 -1.98
CA ASN A 255 10.04 -16.24 -1.97
C ASN A 255 10.56 -15.70 -0.64
N PHE A 256 10.11 -16.28 0.48
CA PHE A 256 10.41 -15.79 1.83
C PHE A 256 11.91 -15.64 2.12
N GLN A 257 12.73 -16.61 1.70
CA GLN A 257 14.17 -16.60 1.98
C GLN A 257 14.89 -15.37 1.40
N GLU A 258 14.44 -14.88 0.24
CA GLU A 258 15.03 -13.72 -0.44
C GLU A 258 14.44 -12.39 0.07
N ASN A 259 13.17 -12.39 0.49
CA ASN A 259 12.44 -11.16 0.81
C ASN A 259 12.29 -10.87 2.31
N ALA A 260 12.56 -11.84 3.19
CA ALA A 260 12.44 -11.64 4.65
C ALA A 260 13.32 -10.50 5.19
N GLN A 261 14.46 -10.24 4.53
CA GLN A 261 15.36 -9.14 4.89
C GLN A 261 14.80 -7.76 4.53
N GLN A 262 13.84 -7.70 3.60
CA GLN A 262 13.24 -6.46 3.12
C GLN A 262 12.05 -5.99 3.98
N VAL A 263 11.58 -6.83 4.91
CA VAL A 263 10.50 -6.46 5.84
C VAL A 263 10.99 -5.34 6.74
N ALA A 264 10.41 -4.14 6.63
CA ALA A 264 10.72 -3.03 7.52
C ALA A 264 9.95 -3.18 8.85
N GLY A 265 10.63 -2.98 9.98
CA GLY A 265 9.98 -2.89 11.28
C GLY A 265 9.59 -1.46 11.68
N PRO A 266 9.04 -1.29 12.91
CA PRO A 266 8.59 0.02 13.39
C PRO A 266 9.70 1.08 13.39
N VAL A 267 10.94 0.67 13.72
CA VAL A 267 12.09 1.58 13.76
C VAL A 267 12.51 1.98 12.35
N ALA A 268 12.60 1.04 11.42
CA ALA A 268 12.89 1.32 10.02
C ALA A 268 11.81 2.20 9.37
N ILE A 269 10.53 1.97 9.66
CA ILE A 269 9.41 2.79 9.16
C ILE A 269 9.56 4.25 9.60
N VAL A 270 9.87 4.49 10.88
CA VAL A 270 10.10 5.84 11.39
C VAL A 270 11.34 6.47 10.76
N ALA A 271 12.41 5.69 10.54
CA ALA A 271 13.63 6.18 9.88
C ALA A 271 13.35 6.64 8.43
N VAL A 272 12.67 5.80 7.64
CA VAL A 272 12.25 6.13 6.26
C VAL A 272 11.32 7.34 6.25
N GLY A 273 10.30 7.36 7.11
CA GLY A 273 9.40 8.52 7.22
C GLY A 273 10.14 9.80 7.61
N ALA A 274 11.14 9.70 8.50
CA ALA A 274 11.95 10.84 8.93
C ALA A 274 12.88 11.35 7.83
N GLU A 275 13.36 10.47 6.95
CA GLU A 275 14.12 10.83 5.76
C GLU A 275 13.23 11.55 4.74
N LEU A 276 12.05 10.99 4.46
CA LEU A 276 11.08 11.61 3.54
C LEU A 276 10.64 13.00 4.04
N ALA A 277 10.39 13.14 5.34
CA ALA A 277 10.06 14.43 5.97
C ALA A 277 11.19 15.47 5.89
N ARG A 278 12.46 15.06 5.77
CA ARG A 278 13.59 16.00 5.58
C ARG A 278 13.68 16.50 4.15
N ASN A 279 13.36 15.63 3.20
CA ASN A 279 13.55 15.92 1.78
C ASN A 279 12.39 16.76 1.22
N ASP A 280 11.16 16.32 1.42
CA ASP A 280 9.97 17.02 0.91
C ASP A 280 8.73 16.61 1.73
N LEU A 281 8.03 17.59 2.30
CA LEU A 281 6.78 17.34 3.02
C LEU A 281 5.72 16.69 2.12
N SER A 282 5.82 16.83 0.79
CA SER A 282 4.92 16.11 -0.13
C SER A 282 5.02 14.60 0.00
N ASN A 283 6.20 14.09 0.31
CA ASN A 283 6.45 12.66 0.38
C ASN A 283 5.78 12.04 1.62
N LEU A 284 5.39 12.85 2.61
CA LEU A 284 4.63 12.38 3.76
C LEU A 284 3.22 11.94 3.41
N PHE A 285 2.60 12.49 2.36
CA PHE A 285 1.31 12.02 1.88
C PHE A 285 1.42 10.61 1.29
N GLN A 286 2.41 10.38 0.43
CA GLN A 286 2.66 9.06 -0.15
C GLN A 286 3.07 8.04 0.91
N PHE A 287 3.95 8.44 1.84
CA PHE A 287 4.32 7.62 2.98
C PHE A 287 3.12 7.26 3.85
N GLY A 288 2.29 8.25 4.22
CA GLY A 288 1.09 8.03 5.00
C GLY A 288 0.10 7.10 4.31
N ALA A 289 -0.14 7.30 3.00
CA ALA A 289 -1.02 6.43 2.21
C ALA A 289 -0.47 4.99 2.13
N LEU A 290 0.82 4.82 1.88
CA LEU A 290 1.49 3.52 1.83
C LEU A 290 1.39 2.78 3.17
N ILE A 291 1.72 3.44 4.29
CA ILE A 291 1.62 2.82 5.62
C ILE A 291 0.16 2.52 5.97
N SER A 292 -0.79 3.41 5.64
CA SER A 292 -2.21 3.19 5.87
C SER A 292 -2.74 1.97 5.13
N ILE A 293 -2.38 1.81 3.85
CA ILE A 293 -2.72 0.63 3.04
C ILE A 293 -2.04 -0.63 3.61
N ASN A 294 -0.76 -0.56 3.98
CA ASN A 294 -0.07 -1.69 4.58
C ASN A 294 -0.71 -2.15 5.89
N LEU A 295 -1.10 -1.21 6.77
CA LEU A 295 -1.82 -1.52 8.01
C LEU A 295 -3.17 -2.20 7.71
N ALA A 296 -3.92 -1.69 6.73
CA ALA A 296 -5.17 -2.32 6.31
C ALA A 296 -4.95 -3.74 5.75
N VAL A 297 -3.94 -3.94 4.90
CA VAL A 297 -3.62 -5.25 4.31
C VAL A 297 -3.13 -6.24 5.37
N ILE A 298 -2.32 -5.81 6.35
CA ILE A 298 -1.90 -6.69 7.44
C ILE A 298 -3.09 -7.04 8.34
N ASN A 299 -3.90 -6.05 8.73
CA ASN A 299 -5.00 -6.26 9.66
C ASN A 299 -6.14 -7.11 9.08
N ILE A 300 -6.31 -7.18 7.75
CA ILE A 300 -7.31 -8.06 7.13
C ILE A 300 -6.84 -9.52 7.01
N LEU A 301 -5.54 -9.81 7.19
CA LEU A 301 -5.05 -11.19 7.14
C LEU A 301 -5.69 -12.02 8.27
N PRO A 302 -5.99 -13.31 8.03
CA PRO A 302 -6.58 -14.21 9.03
C PRO A 302 -5.53 -14.66 10.06
N LEU A 303 -4.83 -13.70 10.67
CA LEU A 303 -3.84 -13.91 11.72
C LEU A 303 -4.47 -13.61 13.07
N PRO A 304 -4.21 -14.42 14.12
CA PRO A 304 -4.74 -14.13 15.43
C PRO A 304 -4.17 -12.84 16.01
N ALA A 305 -4.94 -12.19 16.88
CA ALA A 305 -4.71 -10.85 17.43
C ALA A 305 -4.85 -9.68 16.44
N LEU A 306 -5.16 -9.94 15.16
CA LEU A 306 -5.57 -8.92 14.18
C LEU A 306 -7.07 -9.04 13.88
N ASP A 307 -7.64 -7.99 13.28
CA ASP A 307 -9.07 -7.93 12.89
C ASP A 307 -9.48 -9.10 12.00
N GLY A 308 -8.65 -9.45 11.02
CA GLY A 308 -8.87 -10.54 10.08
C GLY A 308 -8.95 -11.90 10.76
N GLY A 309 -8.27 -12.10 11.90
CA GLY A 309 -8.43 -13.29 12.73
C GLY A 309 -9.84 -13.38 13.33
N GLN A 310 -10.38 -12.27 13.81
CA GLN A 310 -11.77 -12.23 14.31
C GLN A 310 -12.79 -12.40 13.19
N LEU A 311 -12.55 -11.78 12.03
CA LEU A 311 -13.37 -11.98 10.83
C LEU A 311 -13.35 -13.44 10.36
N ALA A 312 -12.21 -14.13 10.48
CA ALA A 312 -12.12 -15.55 10.17
C ALA A 312 -13.02 -16.39 11.10
N PHE A 313 -13.06 -16.08 12.41
CA PHE A 313 -13.98 -16.74 13.35
C PHE A 313 -15.45 -16.48 13.00
N LEU A 314 -15.81 -15.23 12.67
CA LEU A 314 -17.16 -14.90 12.22
C LEU A 314 -17.53 -15.59 10.91
N THR A 315 -16.57 -15.79 10.01
CA THR A 315 -16.79 -16.53 8.75
C THR A 315 -17.10 -18.00 9.06
N VAL A 316 -16.37 -18.62 9.99
CA VAL A 316 -16.65 -19.98 10.45
C VAL A 316 -18.03 -20.05 11.11
N GLU A 317 -18.37 -19.10 11.97
CA GLU A 317 -19.70 -19.01 12.59
C GLU A 317 -20.82 -18.88 11.54
N GLY A 318 -20.64 -18.02 10.53
CA GLY A 318 -21.61 -17.81 9.46
C GLY A 318 -21.85 -19.06 8.60
N VAL A 319 -20.81 -19.87 8.38
CA VAL A 319 -20.91 -21.14 7.61
C VAL A 319 -21.48 -22.27 8.46
N THR A 320 -21.07 -22.38 9.74
CA THR A 320 -21.44 -23.50 10.61
C THR A 320 -22.73 -23.26 11.41
N GLY A 321 -23.21 -22.02 11.45
CA GLY A 321 -24.37 -21.59 12.22
C GLY A 321 -24.15 -21.61 13.74
N LYS A 322 -22.92 -21.87 14.20
CA LYS A 322 -22.56 -21.95 15.63
C LYS A 322 -21.26 -21.19 15.89
N PRO A 323 -21.19 -20.37 16.95
CA PRO A 323 -19.94 -19.72 17.32
C PRO A 323 -18.89 -20.74 17.74
N LEU A 324 -17.63 -20.43 17.49
CA LEU A 324 -16.51 -21.23 17.99
C LEU A 324 -16.49 -21.20 19.52
N PRO A 325 -16.07 -22.30 20.19
CA PRO A 325 -15.91 -22.30 21.63
C PRO A 325 -14.96 -21.18 22.09
N THR A 326 -15.38 -20.37 23.06
CA THR A 326 -14.59 -19.23 23.57
C THR A 326 -13.17 -19.64 23.98
N LYS A 327 -13.01 -20.77 24.67
CA LYS A 327 -11.69 -21.31 25.04
C LYS A 327 -10.75 -21.52 23.85
N LEU A 328 -11.28 -21.93 22.69
CA LEU A 328 -10.50 -22.14 21.48
C LEU A 328 -10.14 -20.79 20.85
N GLN A 329 -11.10 -19.88 20.78
CA GLN A 329 -10.89 -18.51 20.28
C GLN A 329 -9.82 -17.78 21.11
N ASP A 330 -9.96 -17.78 22.44
CA ASP A 330 -9.02 -17.15 23.36
C ASP A 330 -7.62 -17.77 23.24
N GLY A 331 -7.54 -19.11 23.15
CA GLY A 331 -6.27 -19.81 22.97
C GLY A 331 -5.56 -19.45 21.66
N ILE A 332 -6.30 -19.38 20.55
CA ILE A 332 -5.76 -18.98 19.24
C ILE A 332 -5.30 -17.51 19.29
N MET A 333 -6.13 -16.61 19.84
CA MET A 333 -5.82 -15.18 19.95
C MET A 333 -4.59 -14.92 20.84
N GLN A 334 -4.50 -15.54 22.01
CA GLN A 334 -3.35 -15.40 22.91
C GLN A 334 -2.06 -15.94 22.28
N THR A 335 -2.13 -17.09 21.61
CA THR A 335 -0.97 -17.68 20.92
C THR A 335 -0.47 -16.76 19.82
N GLY A 336 -1.37 -16.22 19.00
CA GLY A 336 -0.98 -15.26 17.96
C GLY A 336 -0.47 -13.94 18.51
N LEU A 337 -1.05 -13.43 19.62
CA LEU A 337 -0.54 -12.23 20.29
C LEU A 337 0.90 -12.42 20.77
N ILE A 338 1.19 -13.54 21.44
CA ILE A 338 2.55 -13.86 21.90
C ILE A 338 3.52 -13.95 20.71
N LEU A 339 3.10 -14.60 19.62
CA LEU A 339 3.90 -14.73 18.41
C LEU A 339 4.17 -13.36 17.77
N LEU A 340 3.15 -12.51 17.63
CA LEU A 340 3.28 -11.18 17.05
C LEU A 340 4.15 -10.25 17.91
N LEU A 341 3.98 -10.29 19.23
CA LEU A 341 4.83 -9.52 20.15
C LEU A 341 6.29 -10.00 20.08
N SER A 342 6.51 -11.32 20.05
CA SER A 342 7.86 -11.90 19.93
C SER A 342 8.52 -11.50 18.61
N LEU A 343 7.77 -11.58 17.50
CA LEU A 343 8.23 -11.14 16.18
C LEU A 343 8.49 -9.64 16.15
N GLY A 344 7.62 -8.83 16.76
CA GLY A 344 7.77 -7.38 16.87
C GLY A 344 9.05 -7.00 17.62
N VAL A 345 9.30 -7.64 18.78
CA VAL A 345 10.55 -7.45 19.53
C VAL A 345 11.77 -7.87 18.70
N PHE A 346 11.72 -9.03 18.05
CA PHE A 346 12.80 -9.50 17.16
C PHE A 346 13.11 -8.49 16.04
N ILE A 347 12.07 -8.00 15.37
CA ILE A 347 12.19 -7.01 14.28
C ILE A 347 12.74 -5.68 14.81
N ILE A 348 12.27 -5.20 15.97
CA ILE A 348 12.79 -3.97 16.59
C ILE A 348 14.28 -4.11 16.92
N VAL A 349 14.70 -5.24 17.50
CA VAL A 349 16.12 -5.49 17.81
C VAL A 349 16.94 -5.53 16.53
N ARG A 350 16.49 -6.29 15.52
CA ARG A 350 17.14 -6.37 14.21
C ARG A 350 17.30 -5.00 13.56
N ASP A 351 16.23 -4.22 13.51
CA ASP A 351 16.24 -2.88 12.93
C ASP A 351 17.18 -1.95 13.69
N THR A 352 17.18 -2.01 15.03
CA THR A 352 18.04 -1.18 15.87
C THR A 352 19.52 -1.49 15.66
N VAL A 353 19.89 -2.77 15.54
CA VAL A 353 21.27 -3.20 15.22
C VAL A 353 21.70 -2.74 13.83
N ASN A 354 20.77 -2.71 12.87
CA ASN A 354 21.03 -2.27 11.50
C ASN A 354 21.11 -0.74 11.34
N LEU A 355 20.81 0.05 12.37
CA LEU A 355 20.99 1.50 12.31
C LEU A 355 22.47 1.85 12.29
N ALA A 356 22.86 2.76 11.39
CA ALA A 356 24.26 3.20 11.16
C ALA A 356 25.00 3.63 12.45
N PHE A 357 24.28 4.09 13.47
CA PHE A 357 24.85 4.42 14.78
C PHE A 357 25.47 3.22 15.49
N PHE A 358 24.82 2.04 15.46
CA PHE A 358 25.34 0.82 16.08
C PHE A 358 26.42 0.15 15.23
N GLN A 359 26.33 0.26 13.90
CA GLN A 359 27.39 -0.21 13.00
C GLN A 359 28.72 0.52 13.22
N ASN A 360 28.67 1.82 13.53
CA ASN A 360 29.86 2.62 13.86
C ASN A 360 30.40 2.42 15.29
N LEU A 361 29.61 1.81 16.19
CA LEU A 361 30.02 1.51 17.58
C LEU A 361 30.55 0.08 17.74
N LEU A 362 30.19 -0.81 16.80
CA LEU A 362 30.63 -2.20 16.73
C LEU A 362 31.85 -2.41 15.82
N GLN A 363 32.31 -1.34 15.16
CA GLN A 363 33.65 -1.22 14.54
C GLN A 363 34.57 -0.49 15.51
#